data_AF-A0AAW5MZX0-F1
#
_entry.id   AF-A0AAW5MZX0-F1
#
_cell.length_a   1.000
_cell.length_b   1.000
_cell.length_c   1.000
_cell.angle_alpha   90.00
_cell.angle_beta   90.00
_cell.angle_gamma   90.00
#
_symmetry.space_group_name_H-M   'P 1'
#
loop_
_entity.id
_entity.type
_entity.pdbx_description
1 polymer ?
#
loop_
_entity_poly.entity_id
_entity_poly.type
_entity_poly.pdbx_seq_one_letter_code
_entity_poly.pdbx_strand_id
1 'polypeptide(L)'
;FHYSLLPRLAISLLVGAGLGLVGVLFQQVLRNPLAEPTTLGVATGAQLGITVTTLWAIPGAMASQFAALAGACVVGLIVFGVAWGKRLSPVTLILAGLVVSLYCGAINQLLVI
;
A
#
# COMPACT_ATOMS: atom_id res chain seq x y z
N PHE A 1 -2.02 -12.65 -29.32
CA PHE A 1 -3.02 -11.79 -28.68
C PHE A 1 -3.81 -12.48 -27.56
N HIS A 2 -4.33 -13.70 -27.72
CA HIS A 2 -5.08 -14.41 -26.65
C HIS A 2 -4.29 -14.66 -25.34
N TYR A 3 -2.99 -14.95 -25.43
CA TYR A 3 -2.14 -15.25 -24.27
C TYR A 3 -1.88 -14.08 -23.30
N SER A 4 -2.14 -12.83 -23.71
CA SER A 4 -1.88 -11.65 -22.86
C SER A 4 -3.15 -11.08 -22.21
N LEU A 5 -4.31 -11.26 -22.85
CA LEU A 5 -5.59 -10.72 -22.37
C LEU A 5 -6.20 -11.57 -21.25
N LEU A 6 -6.15 -12.90 -21.37
CA LEU A 6 -6.67 -13.84 -20.36
C LEU A 6 -6.04 -13.63 -18.97
N PRO A 7 -4.70 -13.58 -18.81
CA PRO A 7 -4.11 -13.34 -17.49
C PRO A 7 -4.41 -11.94 -16.96
N ARG A 8 -4.49 -10.92 -17.83
CA ARG A 8 -4.81 -9.55 -17.40
C ARG A 8 -6.24 -9.42 -16.89
N LEU A 9 -7.21 -10.04 -17.58
CA LEU A 9 -8.61 -10.08 -17.14
C LEU A 9 -8.76 -10.80 -15.80
N ALA A 10 -8.09 -11.95 -15.64
CA ALA A 10 -8.10 -12.70 -14.39
C ALA A 10 -7.55 -11.85 -13.24
N ILE A 11 -6.39 -11.19 -13.43
CA ILE A 11 -5.79 -10.33 -12.41
C ILE A 11 -6.69 -9.13 -12.10
N SER A 12 -7.29 -8.47 -13.09
CA SER A 12 -8.17 -7.32 -12.82
C SER A 12 -9.39 -7.71 -11.99
N LEU A 13 -9.95 -8.89 -12.24
CA LEU A 13 -11.13 -9.39 -11.51
C LEU A 13 -10.76 -9.78 -10.07
N LEU A 14 -9.61 -10.46 -9.89
CA LEU A 14 -9.07 -10.81 -8.57
C LEU A 14 -8.70 -9.59 -7.73
N VAL A 15 -7.97 -8.62 -8.31
CA VAL A 15 -7.55 -7.39 -7.63
C VAL A 15 -8.77 -6.52 -7.31
N GLY A 16 -9.71 -6.38 -8.24
CA GLY A 16 -10.95 -5.63 -8.03
C GLY A 16 -11.82 -6.22 -6.91
N ALA A 17 -12.03 -7.53 -6.92
CA ALA A 17 -12.77 -8.22 -5.87
C ALA A 17 -12.08 -8.10 -4.50
N GLY A 18 -10.75 -8.24 -4.47
CA GLY A 18 -9.94 -8.08 -3.25
C GLY A 18 -10.03 -6.67 -2.68
N LEU A 19 -9.83 -5.64 -3.50
CA LEU A 19 -9.93 -4.23 -3.07
C LEU A 19 -11.35 -3.89 -2.62
N GLY A 20 -12.38 -4.40 -3.28
CA GLY A 20 -13.78 -4.21 -2.88
C GLY A 20 -14.07 -4.81 -1.49
N LEU A 21 -13.64 -6.05 -1.26
CA LEU A 21 -13.82 -6.72 0.03
C LEU A 21 -13.07 -5.99 1.15
N VAL A 22 -11.81 -5.62 0.92
CA VAL A 22 -11.01 -4.84 1.87
C VAL A 22 -11.66 -3.48 2.15
N GLY A 23 -12.17 -2.80 1.13
CA GLY A 23 -12.90 -1.53 1.28
C GLY A 23 -14.08 -1.65 2.24
N VAL A 24 -14.95 -2.65 2.04
CA VAL A 24 -16.10 -2.89 2.93
C VAL A 24 -15.65 -3.20 4.36
N LEU A 25 -14.62 -4.04 4.54
CA LEU A 25 -14.09 -4.34 5.87
C LEU A 25 -13.56 -3.10 6.58
N PHE A 26 -12.78 -2.25 5.89
CA PHE A 26 -12.25 -1.02 6.47
C PHE A 26 -13.36 -0.02 6.81
N GLN A 27 -14.36 0.13 5.94
CA GLN A 27 -15.51 0.99 6.21
C GLN A 27 -16.29 0.51 7.45
N GLN A 28 -16.45 -0.81 7.63
CA GLN A 28 -17.11 -1.39 8.80
C GLN A 28 -16.29 -1.23 10.09
N VAL A 29 -15.00 -1.54 10.05
CA VAL A 29 -14.09 -1.44 11.22
C VAL A 29 -13.94 0.01 11.67
N LEU A 30 -13.73 0.92 10.72
CA LEU A 30 -13.53 2.34 11.01
C LEU A 30 -14.86 3.08 11.23
N ARG A 31 -15.99 2.43 10.96
CA ARG A 31 -17.34 3.03 10.98
C ARG A 31 -17.39 4.34 10.19
N ASN A 32 -16.64 4.41 9.10
CA ASN A 32 -16.47 5.60 8.29
C ASN A 32 -16.63 5.22 6.81
N PRO A 33 -17.73 5.62 6.14
CA PRO A 33 -17.98 5.28 4.74
C PRO A 33 -16.98 5.93 3.77
N LEU A 34 -16.22 6.94 4.21
CA LEU A 34 -15.15 7.57 3.44
C LEU A 34 -13.78 6.89 3.62
N ALA A 35 -13.69 5.89 4.51
CA ALA A 35 -12.43 5.22 4.73
C ALA A 35 -12.09 4.27 3.57
N GLU A 36 -10.94 4.53 2.97
CA GLU A 36 -10.39 3.77 1.86
C GLU A 36 -9.08 3.09 2.33
N PRO A 37 -8.88 1.79 2.08
CA PRO A 37 -7.69 1.06 2.52
C PRO A 37 -6.38 1.59 1.92
N THR A 38 -6.43 2.18 0.73
CA THR A 38 -5.28 2.80 0.07
C THR A 38 -4.83 4.10 0.75
N THR A 39 -5.65 4.71 1.61
CA THR A 39 -5.28 5.91 2.39
C THR A 39 -4.34 5.62 3.58
N LEU A 40 -4.09 4.34 3.90
CA LEU A 40 -3.25 3.94 5.03
C LEU A 40 -1.75 3.91 4.72
N GLY A 41 -1.32 4.43 3.58
CA GLY A 41 0.09 4.50 3.20
C GLY A 41 0.72 3.21 2.68
N VAL A 42 -0.05 2.11 2.62
CA VAL A 42 0.44 0.84 2.05
C VAL A 42 0.85 1.01 0.58
N ALA A 43 0.11 1.83 -0.19
CA ALA A 43 0.42 2.13 -1.58
C ALA A 43 1.72 2.94 -1.75
N THR A 44 1.93 3.97 -0.91
CA THR A 44 3.15 4.79 -0.94
C THR A 44 4.36 4.00 -0.45
N GLY A 45 4.19 3.09 0.52
CA GLY A 45 5.21 2.12 0.93
C GLY A 45 5.61 1.15 -0.17
N ALA A 46 4.64 0.61 -0.91
CA ALA A 46 4.90 -0.22 -2.08
C ALA A 46 5.71 0.53 -3.14
N GLN A 47 5.31 1.77 -3.42
CA GLN A 47 5.97 2.61 -4.41
C GLN A 47 7.41 2.94 -4.00
N LEU A 48 7.67 3.22 -2.73
CA LEU A 48 9.02 3.39 -2.20
C LEU A 48 9.88 2.14 -2.39
N GLY A 49 9.34 0.95 -2.09
CA GLY A 49 10.05 -0.31 -2.30
C GLY A 49 10.48 -0.50 -3.76
N ILE A 50 9.57 -0.17 -4.70
CA ILE A 50 9.87 -0.19 -6.14
C ILE A 50 10.97 0.82 -6.48
N THR A 51 10.86 2.06 -6.00
CA THR A 51 11.87 3.11 -6.23
C THR A 51 13.26 2.66 -5.78
N VAL A 52 13.37 2.10 -4.56
CA VAL A 52 14.64 1.58 -4.04
C VAL A 52 15.19 0.47 -4.92
N THR A 53 14.39 -0.52 -5.32
CA THR A 53 14.89 -1.58 -6.21
C THR A 53 15.32 -1.08 -7.57
N THR A 54 14.64 -0.06 -8.09
CA THR A 54 14.93 0.56 -9.38
C THR A 54 16.24 1.33 -9.32
N LEU A 55 16.45 2.15 -8.28
CA LEU A 55 17.68 2.92 -8.09
C LEU A 55 18.91 2.03 -7.91
N TRP A 56 18.77 0.96 -7.13
CA TRP A 56 19.88 0.03 -6.84
C TRP A 56 20.07 -1.04 -7.91
N ALA A 57 19.31 -0.98 -9.01
CA ALA A 57 19.36 -1.88 -10.15
C ALA A 57 19.39 -3.37 -9.75
N ILE A 58 18.61 -3.75 -8.74
CA ILE A 58 18.66 -5.10 -8.17
C ILE A 58 18.18 -6.09 -9.25
N PRO A 59 19.04 -7.03 -9.69
CA PRO A 59 18.68 -7.94 -10.75
C PRO A 59 17.65 -8.96 -10.27
N GLY A 60 16.55 -9.10 -11.01
CA GLY A 60 15.54 -10.13 -10.79
C GLY A 60 14.15 -9.70 -11.24
N ALA A 61 13.50 -10.52 -12.07
CA ALA A 61 12.16 -10.23 -12.59
C ALA A 61 11.08 -10.06 -11.50
N MET A 62 11.31 -10.64 -10.31
CA MET A 62 10.41 -10.54 -9.15
C MET A 62 10.94 -9.63 -8.04
N ALA A 63 12.16 -9.09 -8.16
CA ALA A 63 12.79 -8.30 -7.10
C ALA A 63 11.95 -7.05 -6.76
N SER A 64 11.43 -6.36 -7.78
CA SER A 64 10.54 -5.21 -7.62
C SER A 64 9.21 -5.58 -6.97
N GLN A 65 8.66 -6.76 -7.26
CA GLN A 65 7.40 -7.24 -6.67
C GLN A 65 7.58 -7.56 -5.18
N PHE A 66 8.66 -8.27 -4.82
CA PHE A 66 8.97 -8.56 -3.42
C PHE A 66 9.31 -7.30 -2.64
N ALA A 67 10.00 -6.33 -3.24
CA ALA A 67 10.28 -5.06 -2.58
C ALA A 67 9.03 -4.19 -2.43
N ALA A 68 8.13 -4.18 -3.42
CA ALA A 68 6.83 -3.53 -3.30
C ALA A 68 6.03 -4.13 -2.14
N LEU A 69 5.99 -5.46 -2.05
CA LEU A 69 5.33 -6.16 -0.95
C LEU A 69 5.98 -5.86 0.40
N ALA A 70 7.31 -5.89 0.48
CA ALA A 70 8.05 -5.60 1.70
C ALA A 70 7.83 -4.14 2.15
N GLY A 71 7.91 -3.17 1.23
CA GLY A 71 7.65 -1.76 1.52
C GLY A 71 6.21 -1.51 1.99
N ALA A 72 5.24 -2.15 1.33
CA ALA A 72 3.83 -2.14 1.74
C ALA A 72 3.63 -2.70 3.15
N CYS A 73 4.23 -3.85 3.46
CA CYS A 73 4.16 -4.49 4.77
C CYS A 73 4.82 -3.64 5.85
N VAL A 74 6.01 -3.10 5.61
CA VAL A 74 6.72 -2.25 6.58
C VAL A 74 5.90 -1.01 6.92
N VAL A 75 5.38 -0.30 5.92
CA VAL A 75 4.54 0.87 6.16
C VAL A 75 3.24 0.50 6.88
N GLY A 76 2.59 -0.59 6.47
CA GLY A 76 1.39 -1.10 7.14
C GLY A 76 1.65 -1.41 8.62
N LEU A 77 2.77 -2.06 8.95
CA LEU A 77 3.18 -2.37 10.32
C LEU A 77 3.46 -1.11 11.13
N ILE A 78 4.10 -0.09 10.53
CA ILE A 78 4.36 1.19 11.19
C ILE A 78 3.03 1.87 11.55
N VAL A 79 2.10 1.97 10.59
CA VAL A 79 0.79 2.61 10.81
C VAL A 79 -0.02 1.89 11.87
N PHE A 80 -0.07 0.55 11.81
CA PHE A 80 -0.74 -0.26 12.83
C PHE A 80 -0.06 -0.13 14.21
N GLY A 81 1.27 -0.13 14.26
CA GLY A 81 2.03 0.04 15.51
C GLY A 81 1.77 1.37 16.18
N VAL A 82 1.72 2.47 15.41
CA VAL A 82 1.38 3.81 15.92
C VAL A 82 -0.06 3.86 16.45
N ALA A 83 -1.00 3.21 15.77
CA ALA A 83 -2.40 3.21 16.19
C ALA A 83 -2.69 2.25 17.37
N TRP A 84 -1.84 1.25 17.62
CA TRP A 84 -2.02 0.26 18.68
C TRP A 84 -2.13 0.90 20.07
N GLY A 85 -1.28 1.89 20.37
CA GLY A 85 -1.27 2.60 21.66
C GLY A 85 -2.48 3.52 21.90
N LYS A 86 -3.27 3.83 20.86
CA LYS A 86 -4.42 4.75 20.92
C LYS A 86 -5.77 4.02 20.76
N ARG A 87 -5.83 2.74 21.16
CA ARG A 87 -7.01 1.86 21.03
C ARG A 87 -7.53 1.74 19.60
N LEU A 88 -6.64 1.81 18.61
CA LEU A 88 -7.00 1.73 17.19
C LEU A 88 -8.13 2.71 16.82
N SER A 89 -8.11 3.91 17.42
CA SER A 89 -9.14 4.90 17.11
C SER A 89 -9.12 5.19 15.59
N PRO A 90 -10.28 5.20 14.91
CA PRO A 90 -10.32 5.38 13.46
C PRO A 90 -9.60 6.63 12.99
N VAL A 91 -9.74 7.72 13.77
CA VAL A 91 -9.10 9.01 13.49
C VAL A 91 -7.58 8.91 13.58
N THR A 92 -7.03 8.23 14.60
CA THR A 92 -5.58 8.04 14.71
C THR A 92 -5.03 7.20 13.56
N LEU A 93 -5.77 6.16 13.15
CA LEU A 93 -5.33 5.26 12.08
C LEU A 93 -5.26 6.00 10.73
N ILE A 94 -6.26 6.85 10.43
CA ILE A 94 -6.30 7.69 9.24
C ILE A 94 -5.18 8.74 9.27
N LEU A 95 -5.01 9.46 10.39
CA LEU A 95 -3.96 10.48 10.51
C LEU A 95 -2.56 9.89 10.45
N ALA A 96 -2.32 8.74 11.10
CA ALA A 96 -1.05 8.04 11.02
C ALA A 96 -0.76 7.58 9.59
N GLY A 97 -1.74 7.00 8.90
CA GLY A 97 -1.62 6.62 7.49
C GLY A 97 -1.30 7.81 6.57
N LEU A 98 -1.97 8.95 6.77
CA LEU A 98 -1.72 10.17 6.02
C LEU A 98 -0.31 10.72 6.27
N VAL A 99 0.11 10.81 7.53
CA VAL A 99 1.46 11.29 7.89
C VAL A 99 2.52 10.38 7.28
N VAL A 100 2.40 9.06 7.45
CA VAL A 100 3.38 8.11 6.90
C VAL A 100 3.39 8.16 5.37
N SER A 101 2.23 8.35 4.72
CA SER A 101 2.15 8.52 3.27
C SER A 101 2.92 9.76 2.78
N LEU A 102 2.79 10.88 3.49
CA LEU A 102 3.50 12.11 3.17
C LEU A 102 5.01 11.95 3.35
N TYR A 103 5.45 11.34 4.45
CA TYR A 103 6.87 11.01 4.65
C TYR A 103 7.40 10.08 3.55
N CYS A 104 6.63 9.04 3.21
CA CYS A 104 7.03 8.11 2.16
C CYS A 104 7.12 8.80 0.80
N GLY A 105 6.16 9.66 0.47
CA GLY A 105 6.18 10.46 -0.75
C GLY A 105 7.37 11.42 -0.82
N ALA A 106 7.69 12.09 0.28
CA ALA A 106 8.83 12.99 0.36
C ALA A 106 10.17 12.25 0.15
N ILE A 107 10.34 11.08 0.78
CA ILE A 107 11.52 10.24 0.58
C ILE A 107 11.60 9.75 -0.87
N ASN A 108 10.46 9.38 -1.46
CA ASN A 108 10.42 8.94 -2.85
C ASN A 108 10.88 10.06 -3.80
N GLN A 109 10.35 11.27 -3.62
CA GLN A 109 10.78 12.44 -4.40
C GLN A 109 12.27 12.73 -4.23
N LEU A 110 12.79 12.66 -3.00
CA LEU A 110 14.22 12.88 -2.73
C LEU A 110 15.12 11.84 -3.39
N LEU A 111 14.68 10.58 -3.49
CA LEU A 111 15.41 9.51 -4.17
C LEU A 111 15.38 9.61 -5.70
N VAL A 112 14.32 10.21 -6.25
CA VAL A 112 14.12 10.30 -7.71
C VAL A 112 14.85 11.49 -8.33
N ILE A 113 15.09 12.56 -7.56
CA ILE A 113 15.86 13.74 -7.96
C ILE A 113 17.35 13.39 -8.01
#